data_AF-I4B766-F1
#
_entry.id   AF-I4B766-F1
#
_cell.length_a   1.000
_cell.length_b   1.000
_cell.length_c   1.000
_cell.angle_alpha   90.00
_cell.angle_beta   90.00
_cell.angle_gamma   90.00
#
_symmetry.space_group_name_H-M   'P 1'
#
loop_
_entity.id
_entity.type
_entity.pdbx_description
1 polymer ?
#
loop_
_entity_poly.entity_id
_entity_poly.type
_entity_poly.pdbx_seq_one_letter_code
_entity_poly.pdbx_strand_id
1 'polypeptide(L)'
;MSSEAGLFALIGAGPSLDYCDTEISDLLRRGAHFFISDSIASGFLRRWRPRRASVFTVENRRHMYIHRISGEVDFSVLAYQGANARNLRFTKARVVSQFKITGESGELPMLHSPGTVFGVMLSCAATVNVSSDSREIHLLGADLSYIDNQVYCRYIDDHTPPGNRLLTRELWQFEIMLKKSSVVHLRAGYAIRTGFELAQSRENLCQFVKSAPKSTRFIEYSPLGLETPDVERRFPARS
;
A
#
# COMPACT_ATOMS: atom_id res chain seq x y z
N MET A 1 2.84 2.45 -18.92
CA MET A 1 1.83 3.32 -18.27
C MET A 1 2.42 4.72 -18.21
N SER A 2 1.69 5.74 -18.68
CA SER A 2 2.08 7.15 -18.56
C SER A 2 1.25 7.83 -17.48
N SER A 3 1.89 8.57 -16.57
CA SER A 3 1.17 9.50 -15.68
C SER A 3 1.46 10.94 -16.09
N GLU A 4 0.39 11.71 -16.34
CA GLU A 4 0.48 13.14 -16.71
C GLU A 4 1.09 14.03 -15.62
N ALA A 5 1.11 13.58 -14.36
CA ALA A 5 1.72 14.27 -13.23
C ALA A 5 2.62 13.31 -12.45
N GLY A 6 3.79 13.80 -12.02
CA GLY A 6 4.72 13.08 -11.14
C GLY A 6 4.23 12.94 -9.70
N LEU A 7 2.93 13.10 -9.42
CA LEU A 7 2.35 13.08 -8.08
C LEU A 7 1.62 11.75 -7.79
N PHE A 8 2.08 11.04 -6.78
CA PHE A 8 1.58 9.72 -6.39
C PHE A 8 1.20 9.67 -4.92
N ALA A 9 0.14 8.91 -4.62
CA ALA A 9 -0.28 8.60 -3.26
C ALA A 9 -0.38 7.09 -3.09
N LEU A 10 0.45 6.51 -2.23
CA LEU A 10 0.52 5.08 -1.97
C LEU A 10 -0.20 4.78 -0.67
N ILE A 11 -1.23 3.95 -0.76
CA ILE A 11 -2.13 3.62 0.33
C ILE A 11 -1.89 2.18 0.78
N GLY A 12 -1.17 2.06 1.89
CA GLY A 12 -0.98 0.82 2.63
C GLY A 12 -2.16 0.50 3.56
N ALA A 13 -2.10 -0.67 4.20
CA ALA A 13 -3.14 -1.14 5.12
C ALA A 13 -2.83 -0.87 6.60
N GLY A 14 -1.77 -0.13 6.88
CA GLY A 14 -1.33 0.20 8.23
C GLY A 14 -2.35 1.05 8.99
N PRO A 15 -2.52 0.83 10.31
CA PRO A 15 -3.48 1.56 11.15
C PRO A 15 -3.37 3.08 11.10
N SER A 16 -2.19 3.64 10.83
CA SER A 16 -2.03 5.10 10.76
C SER A 16 -2.81 5.78 9.63
N LEU A 17 -3.29 5.00 8.65
CA LEU A 17 -4.18 5.50 7.61
C LEU A 17 -5.47 6.10 8.20
N ASP A 18 -5.90 5.65 9.37
CA ASP A 18 -7.11 6.14 10.04
C ASP A 18 -7.06 7.64 10.37
N TYR A 19 -5.86 8.22 10.42
CA TYR A 19 -5.62 9.63 10.75
C TYR A 19 -5.33 10.51 9.53
N CYS A 20 -5.35 9.96 8.31
CA CYS A 20 -4.88 10.66 7.10
C CYS A 20 -5.99 11.28 6.24
N ASP A 21 -7.19 11.50 6.80
CA ASP A 21 -8.36 11.98 6.04
C ASP A 21 -8.09 13.32 5.32
N THR A 22 -7.40 14.25 5.99
CA THR A 22 -7.06 15.59 5.46
C THR A 22 -6.05 15.49 4.31
N GLU A 23 -5.01 14.68 4.49
CA GLU A 23 -3.93 14.48 3.51
C GLU A 23 -4.46 13.81 2.25
N ILE A 24 -5.30 12.80 2.40
CA ILE A 24 -5.93 12.12 1.26
C ILE A 24 -6.81 13.12 0.49
N SER A 25 -7.57 13.96 1.19
CA SER A 25 -8.42 14.99 0.58
C SER A 25 -7.60 16.05 -0.17
N ASP A 26 -6.44 16.44 0.36
CA ASP A 26 -5.51 17.31 -0.32
C ASP A 26 -4.94 16.68 -1.60
N LEU A 27 -4.47 15.44 -1.52
CA LEU A 27 -3.91 14.69 -2.65
C LEU A 27 -4.94 14.45 -3.76
N LEU A 28 -6.21 14.23 -3.40
CA LEU A 28 -7.32 14.17 -4.34
C LEU A 28 -7.49 15.49 -5.10
N ARG A 29 -7.46 16.64 -4.40
CA ARG A 29 -7.58 17.96 -5.01
C ARG A 29 -6.40 18.28 -5.92
N ARG A 30 -5.19 17.86 -5.54
CA ARG A 30 -3.96 18.00 -6.33
C ARG A 30 -3.88 17.05 -7.53
N GLY A 31 -4.83 16.11 -7.66
CA GLY A 31 -4.89 15.18 -8.79
C GLY A 31 -3.87 14.05 -8.73
N ALA A 32 -3.48 13.61 -7.54
CA ALA A 32 -2.55 12.49 -7.37
C ALA A 32 -3.09 11.20 -8.02
N HIS A 33 -2.18 10.37 -8.55
CA HIS A 33 -2.51 8.97 -8.89
C HIS A 33 -2.41 8.12 -7.63
N PHE A 34 -3.53 7.54 -7.22
CA PHE A 34 -3.61 6.68 -6.05
C PHE A 34 -3.24 5.23 -6.38
N PHE A 35 -2.17 4.73 -5.76
CA PHE A 35 -1.81 3.32 -5.75
C PHE A 35 -2.29 2.71 -4.43
N ILE A 36 -3.11 1.68 -4.52
CA ILE A 36 -3.91 1.21 -3.38
C ILE A 36 -3.65 -0.27 -3.17
N SER A 37 -3.32 -0.67 -1.94
CA SER A 37 -3.21 -2.09 -1.57
C SER A 37 -4.58 -2.76 -1.66
N ASP A 38 -4.63 -3.96 -2.23
CA ASP A 38 -5.86 -4.75 -2.39
C ASP A 38 -6.68 -4.92 -1.11
N SER A 39 -6.02 -5.13 0.04
CA SER A 39 -6.62 -5.39 1.34
C SER A 39 -7.43 -4.23 1.92
N ILE A 40 -7.28 -3.00 1.39
CA ILE A 40 -8.04 -1.82 1.84
C ILE A 40 -8.81 -1.16 0.70
N ALA A 41 -8.67 -1.68 -0.53
CA ALA A 41 -9.17 -1.01 -1.73
C ALA A 41 -10.69 -0.80 -1.71
N SER A 42 -11.46 -1.74 -1.12
CA SER A 42 -12.92 -1.56 -1.06
C SER A 42 -13.31 -0.42 -0.12
N GLY A 43 -12.76 -0.39 1.10
CA GLY A 43 -13.06 0.66 2.06
C GLY A 43 -12.55 2.03 1.58
N PHE A 44 -11.34 2.05 1.01
CA PHE A 44 -10.76 3.28 0.47
C PHE A 44 -11.60 3.84 -0.68
N LEU A 45 -11.88 3.05 -1.72
CA LEU A 45 -12.59 3.53 -2.90
C LEU A 45 -14.06 3.85 -2.66
N ARG A 46 -14.65 3.30 -1.59
CA ARG A 46 -16.00 3.69 -1.15
C ARG A 46 -16.01 5.09 -0.52
N ARG A 47 -15.01 5.39 0.31
CA ARG A 47 -14.90 6.67 1.04
C ARG A 47 -14.38 7.78 0.14
N TRP A 48 -13.34 7.49 -0.63
CA TRP A 48 -12.66 8.45 -1.49
C TRP A 48 -12.82 8.04 -2.95
N ARG A 49 -13.17 9.00 -3.80
CA ARG A 49 -13.42 8.79 -5.24
C ARG A 49 -12.31 9.42 -6.07
N PRO A 50 -11.08 8.87 -6.08
CA PRO A 50 -9.98 9.40 -6.86
C PRO A 50 -10.31 9.37 -8.35
N ARG A 51 -9.89 10.40 -9.09
CA ARG A 51 -9.99 10.43 -10.55
C ARG A 51 -9.11 9.37 -11.22
N ARG A 52 -7.99 9.01 -10.56
CA ARG A 52 -6.99 8.06 -11.05
C ARG A 52 -6.57 7.13 -9.92
N ALA A 53 -6.94 5.86 -10.04
CA ALA A 53 -6.58 4.83 -9.08
C ALA A 53 -6.12 3.54 -9.76
N SER A 54 -5.16 2.89 -9.11
CA SER A 54 -4.65 1.58 -9.46
C SER A 54 -4.55 0.72 -8.20
N VAL A 55 -5.25 -0.40 -8.19
CA VAL A 55 -5.22 -1.37 -7.09
C VAL A 55 -4.14 -2.40 -7.39
N PHE A 56 -3.23 -2.62 -6.44
CA PHE A 56 -2.15 -3.59 -6.57
C PHE A 56 -2.46 -4.86 -5.80
N THR A 57 -2.16 -6.00 -6.42
CA THR A 57 -2.27 -7.30 -5.77
C THR A 57 -1.10 -8.20 -6.12
N VAL A 58 -0.56 -8.85 -5.09
CA VAL A 58 0.57 -9.80 -5.20
C VAL A 58 0.21 -11.17 -4.61
N GLU A 59 -0.98 -11.33 -4.05
CA GLU A 59 -1.32 -12.49 -3.25
C GLU A 59 -1.50 -13.75 -4.11
N ASN A 60 -0.71 -14.77 -3.78
CA ASN A 60 -0.80 -16.09 -4.39
C ASN A 60 -1.90 -16.98 -3.77
N ARG A 61 -2.31 -16.71 -2.52
CA ARG A 61 -3.44 -17.37 -1.87
C ARG A 61 -4.77 -16.76 -2.30
N ARG A 62 -5.83 -17.52 -2.09
CA ARG A 62 -7.18 -17.02 -2.33
C ARG A 62 -7.56 -16.01 -1.23
N HIS A 63 -7.85 -14.78 -1.61
CA HIS A 63 -8.49 -13.78 -0.76
C HIS A 63 -9.62 -13.06 -1.49
N MET A 64 -10.65 -12.63 -0.78
CA MET A 64 -11.84 -12.01 -1.39
C MET A 64 -11.80 -10.48 -1.37
N TYR A 65 -10.63 -9.87 -1.12
CA TYR A 65 -10.53 -8.43 -0.94
C TYR A 65 -11.04 -7.64 -2.15
N ILE A 66 -10.53 -7.97 -3.33
CA ILE A 66 -10.79 -7.21 -4.56
C ILE A 66 -12.18 -7.48 -5.15
N HIS A 67 -12.75 -8.66 -4.91
CA HIS A 67 -14.06 -9.06 -5.45
C HIS A 67 -15.21 -8.15 -5.05
N ARG A 68 -15.09 -7.50 -3.89
CA ARG A 68 -16.18 -6.76 -3.23
C ARG A 68 -16.19 -5.27 -3.54
N ILE A 69 -15.24 -4.77 -4.34
CA ILE A 69 -15.16 -3.35 -4.65
C ILE A 69 -16.37 -2.97 -5.54
N SER A 70 -17.32 -2.25 -4.96
CA SER A 70 -18.53 -1.79 -5.66
C SER A 70 -18.19 -0.85 -6.80
N GLY A 71 -18.83 -1.06 -7.95
CA GLY A 71 -18.42 -0.49 -9.23
C GLY A 71 -18.78 0.98 -9.47
N GLU A 72 -18.63 1.85 -8.49
CA GLU A 72 -18.92 3.29 -8.59
C GLU A 72 -17.67 4.14 -8.90
N VAL A 73 -16.48 3.60 -8.65
CA VAL A 73 -15.21 4.26 -8.98
C VAL A 73 -14.49 3.43 -10.03
N ASP A 74 -13.94 4.11 -11.04
CA ASP A 74 -13.08 3.51 -12.04
C ASP A 74 -11.65 3.39 -11.52
N PHE A 75 -11.11 2.19 -11.61
CA PHE A 75 -9.74 1.89 -11.25
C PHE A 75 -9.21 0.77 -12.15
N SER A 76 -7.89 0.76 -12.33
CA SER A 76 -7.17 -0.36 -12.94
C SER A 76 -6.66 -1.30 -11.85
N VAL A 77 -6.42 -2.55 -12.21
CA VAL A 77 -5.76 -3.52 -11.32
C VAL A 77 -4.40 -3.87 -11.90
N LEU A 78 -3.36 -3.69 -11.11
CA LEU A 78 -2.03 -4.22 -11.38
C LEU A 78 -1.85 -5.50 -10.57
N ALA A 79 -1.79 -6.63 -11.26
CA ALA A 79 -1.70 -7.95 -10.65
C ALA A 79 -0.34 -8.58 -10.94
N TYR A 80 0.30 -9.08 -9.89
CA TYR A 80 1.44 -9.96 -10.04
C TYR A 80 1.03 -11.20 -10.86
N GLN A 81 1.88 -11.66 -11.77
CA GLN A 81 1.59 -12.82 -12.62
C GLN A 81 1.26 -14.09 -11.84
N GLY A 82 1.88 -14.28 -10.65
CA GLY A 82 1.61 -15.39 -9.76
C GLY A 82 0.42 -15.16 -8.81
N ALA A 83 -0.29 -14.03 -8.92
CA ALA A 83 -1.46 -13.77 -8.10
C ALA A 83 -2.57 -14.78 -8.39
N ASN A 84 -3.34 -15.15 -7.36
CA ASN A 84 -4.38 -16.15 -7.53
C ASN A 84 -5.44 -15.66 -8.54
N ALA A 85 -5.59 -16.38 -9.66
CA ALA A 85 -6.54 -16.00 -10.71
C ALA A 85 -7.99 -15.86 -10.19
N ARG A 86 -8.34 -16.59 -9.11
CA ARG A 86 -9.66 -16.42 -8.50
C ARG A 86 -9.81 -15.06 -7.85
N ASN A 87 -8.76 -14.39 -7.35
CA ASN A 87 -8.83 -13.05 -6.74
C ASN A 87 -9.15 -11.95 -7.75
N LEU A 88 -8.92 -12.20 -9.04
CA LEU A 88 -9.12 -11.26 -10.16
C LEU A 88 -10.48 -11.45 -10.86
N ARG A 89 -11.43 -12.13 -10.23
CA ARG A 89 -12.80 -12.20 -10.74
C ARG A 89 -13.58 -11.05 -10.13
N PHE A 90 -14.11 -10.17 -10.97
CA PHE A 90 -14.81 -8.97 -10.56
C PHE A 90 -16.29 -9.07 -10.87
N THR A 91 -17.11 -8.40 -10.07
CA THR A 91 -18.56 -8.28 -10.33
C THR A 91 -18.85 -7.34 -11.51
N LYS A 92 -17.92 -6.44 -11.86
CA LYS A 92 -17.94 -5.59 -13.07
C LYS A 92 -16.61 -5.69 -13.80
N ALA A 93 -16.60 -5.50 -15.12
CA ALA A 93 -15.37 -5.53 -15.91
C ALA A 93 -14.36 -4.50 -15.39
N ARG A 94 -13.09 -4.93 -15.27
CA ARG A 94 -11.96 -4.10 -14.83
C ARG A 94 -10.79 -4.31 -15.78
N VAL A 95 -10.03 -3.24 -16.02
CA VAL A 95 -8.76 -3.34 -16.73
C VAL A 95 -7.75 -3.98 -15.78
N VAL A 96 -7.29 -5.17 -16.11
CA VAL A 96 -6.24 -5.87 -15.38
C VAL A 96 -4.98 -5.87 -16.22
N SER A 97 -3.91 -5.30 -15.68
CA SER A 97 -2.57 -5.38 -16.26
C SER A 97 -1.71 -6.25 -15.37
N GLN A 98 -1.00 -7.19 -15.97
CA GLN A 98 -0.10 -8.07 -15.22
C GLN A 98 1.32 -7.51 -15.19
N PHE A 99 2.04 -7.83 -14.12
CA PHE A 99 3.46 -7.56 -13.98
C PHE A 99 4.18 -8.78 -13.39
N LYS A 100 5.50 -8.82 -13.58
CA LYS A 100 6.39 -9.81 -12.95
C LYS A 100 7.34 -9.13 -11.98
N ILE A 101 7.93 -9.89 -11.07
CA ILE A 101 8.93 -9.39 -10.12
C ILE A 101 10.34 -9.56 -10.70
N THR A 102 11.28 -8.68 -10.35
CA THR A 102 12.69 -8.78 -10.74
C THR A 102 13.25 -10.19 -10.55
N GLY A 103 13.90 -10.72 -11.60
CA GLY A 103 14.47 -12.07 -11.63
C GLY A 103 13.58 -13.12 -12.28
N GLU A 104 12.30 -12.82 -12.53
CA GLU A 104 11.39 -13.74 -13.21
C GLU A 104 11.45 -13.64 -14.74
N SER A 105 11.24 -14.77 -15.40
CA SER A 105 11.22 -14.90 -16.87
C SER A 105 9.95 -14.29 -17.49
N GLY A 106 9.98 -14.03 -18.81
CA GLY A 106 8.83 -13.56 -19.60
C GLY A 106 8.89 -12.08 -20.02
N GLU A 107 7.90 -11.63 -20.79
CA GLU A 107 7.89 -10.28 -21.41
C GLU A 107 7.05 -9.25 -20.64
N LEU A 108 6.43 -9.64 -19.53
CA LEU A 108 5.62 -8.74 -18.72
C LEU A 108 6.46 -7.59 -18.13
N PRO A 109 5.85 -6.41 -17.87
CA PRO A 109 6.50 -5.33 -17.14
C PRO A 109 7.09 -5.83 -15.82
N MET A 110 8.35 -5.51 -15.58
CA MET A 110 9.09 -5.96 -14.41
C MET A 110 9.08 -4.89 -13.32
N LEU A 111 8.66 -5.27 -12.11
CA LEU A 111 8.68 -4.41 -10.92
C LEU A 111 9.59 -5.01 -9.86
N HIS A 112 10.20 -4.15 -9.04
CA HIS A 112 10.94 -4.61 -7.86
C HIS A 112 9.93 -4.92 -6.74
N SER A 113 10.10 -6.05 -6.06
CA SER A 113 9.33 -6.38 -4.85
C SER A 113 10.24 -6.32 -3.62
N PRO A 114 10.20 -5.23 -2.85
CA PRO A 114 10.86 -5.12 -1.56
C PRO A 114 10.30 -6.06 -0.47
N GLY A 115 9.38 -6.98 -0.78
CA GLY A 115 8.81 -7.96 0.15
C GLY A 115 7.34 -7.76 0.50
N THR A 116 6.73 -6.63 0.13
CA THR A 116 5.30 -6.35 0.36
C THR A 116 4.65 -5.74 -0.88
N VAL A 117 3.31 -5.84 -0.99
CA VAL A 117 2.55 -5.13 -2.04
C VAL A 117 2.83 -3.62 -2.02
N PHE A 118 3.01 -3.04 -0.82
CA PHE A 118 3.36 -1.64 -0.66
C PHE A 118 4.70 -1.30 -1.32
N GLY A 119 5.69 -2.18 -1.18
CA GLY A 119 6.97 -1.99 -1.85
C GLY A 119 6.90 -2.10 -3.37
N VAL A 120 6.04 -2.97 -3.90
CA VAL A 120 5.78 -3.04 -5.34
C VAL A 120 5.13 -1.74 -5.82
N MET A 121 4.18 -1.18 -5.07
CA MET A 121 3.60 0.14 -5.39
C MET A 121 4.68 1.23 -5.39
N LEU A 122 5.57 1.24 -4.40
CA LEU A 122 6.69 2.20 -4.32
C LEU A 122 7.63 2.08 -5.52
N SER A 123 8.03 0.86 -5.85
CA SER A 123 8.84 0.60 -7.04
C SER A 123 8.16 1.09 -8.30
N CYS A 124 6.87 0.80 -8.46
CA CYS A 124 6.10 1.24 -9.61
C CYS A 124 6.04 2.77 -9.69
N ALA A 125 5.73 3.47 -8.59
CA ALA A 125 5.60 4.93 -8.59
C ALA A 125 6.93 5.63 -8.90
N ALA A 126 8.05 5.08 -8.41
CA ALA A 126 9.37 5.62 -8.66
C ALA A 126 9.87 5.37 -10.10
N THR A 127 9.40 4.30 -10.76
CA THR A 127 9.91 3.87 -12.08
C THR A 127 8.97 4.13 -13.24
N VAL A 128 7.68 4.37 -12.98
CA VAL A 128 6.70 4.64 -14.05
C VAL A 128 7.10 5.89 -14.83
N ASN A 129 6.93 5.81 -16.15
CA ASN A 129 7.19 6.93 -17.04
C ASN A 129 6.17 8.04 -16.75
N VAL A 130 6.67 9.21 -16.40
CA VAL A 130 5.89 10.42 -16.19
C VAL A 130 6.45 11.52 -17.07
N SER A 131 5.61 12.45 -17.48
CA SER A 131 6.02 13.60 -18.29
C SER A 131 6.85 14.63 -17.51
N SER A 132 6.83 14.57 -16.18
CA SER A 132 7.55 15.50 -15.31
C SER A 132 8.98 15.01 -14.99
N ASP A 133 9.92 15.94 -14.94
CA ASP A 133 11.30 15.67 -14.50
C ASP A 133 11.41 15.40 -12.99
N SER A 134 10.35 15.71 -12.23
CA SER A 134 10.28 15.53 -10.77
C SER A 134 9.13 14.62 -10.35
N ARG A 135 9.35 13.85 -9.28
CA ARG A 135 8.34 12.96 -8.70
C ARG A 135 8.12 13.29 -7.23
N GLU A 136 6.86 13.33 -6.82
CA GLU A 136 6.43 13.47 -5.42
C GLU A 136 5.58 12.25 -5.05
N ILE A 137 6.06 11.46 -4.09
CA ILE A 137 5.44 10.18 -3.71
C ILE A 137 5.07 10.25 -2.23
N HIS A 138 3.77 10.23 -1.95
CA HIS A 138 3.22 10.24 -0.60
C HIS A 138 2.94 8.82 -0.11
N LEU A 139 3.39 8.48 1.09
CA LEU A 139 3.28 7.17 1.72
C LEU A 139 2.32 7.27 2.91
N LEU A 140 1.15 6.63 2.81
CA LEU A 140 0.09 6.63 3.82
C LEU A 140 -0.27 5.20 4.22
N GLY A 141 -0.51 4.95 5.51
CA GLY A 141 -0.74 3.58 6.01
C GLY A 141 0.46 2.64 5.79
N ALA A 142 1.67 3.20 5.71
CA ALA A 142 2.94 2.53 5.49
C ALA A 142 3.64 2.19 6.83
N ASP A 143 2.90 1.63 7.79
CA ASP A 143 3.42 1.44 9.16
C ASP A 143 4.51 0.38 9.27
N LEU A 144 4.61 -0.56 8.31
CA LEU A 144 5.65 -1.60 8.21
C LEU A 144 6.00 -2.30 9.54
N SER A 145 5.07 -2.30 10.47
CA SER A 145 5.20 -2.79 11.83
C SER A 145 3.80 -3.04 12.41
N TYR A 146 3.72 -3.92 13.40
CA TYR A 146 2.47 -4.16 14.12
C TYR A 146 2.42 -3.22 15.32
N ILE A 147 1.41 -2.36 15.37
CA ILE A 147 1.18 -1.48 16.52
C ILE A 147 0.48 -2.31 17.61
N ASP A 148 0.98 -2.27 18.84
CA ASP A 148 0.32 -2.94 19.95
C ASP A 148 -1.10 -2.36 20.15
N ASN A 149 -2.10 -3.24 20.23
CA ASN A 149 -3.54 -2.92 20.29
C ASN A 149 -4.17 -2.30 19.03
N GLN A 150 -3.43 -2.18 17.92
CA GLN A 150 -3.99 -1.80 16.61
C GLN A 150 -3.55 -2.79 15.54
N VAL A 151 -4.49 -3.62 15.12
CA VAL A 151 -4.21 -4.80 14.29
C VAL A 151 -4.39 -4.49 12.81
N TYR A 152 -5.33 -3.62 12.45
CA TYR A 152 -5.51 -3.12 11.08
C TYR A 152 -6.19 -1.75 11.08
N CYS A 153 -6.09 -1.00 9.97
CA CYS A 153 -6.88 0.21 9.77
C CYS A 153 -8.38 -0.10 9.65
N ARG A 154 -9.25 0.87 9.99
CA ARG A 154 -10.72 0.70 9.95
C ARG A 154 -11.28 0.33 8.57
N TYR A 155 -10.54 0.61 7.50
CA TYR A 155 -10.97 0.38 6.13
C TYR A 155 -10.91 -1.09 5.70
N ILE A 156 -10.22 -1.95 6.46
CA ILE A 156 -10.20 -3.39 6.18
C ILE A 156 -11.56 -4.05 6.50
N ASP A 157 -12.34 -3.46 7.40
CA ASP A 157 -13.59 -4.06 7.90
C ASP A 157 -14.63 -4.27 6.79
N ASP A 158 -14.60 -3.45 5.74
CA ASP A 158 -15.49 -3.60 4.59
C ASP A 158 -15.28 -4.91 3.83
N HIS A 159 -14.15 -5.58 4.06
CA HIS A 159 -13.88 -6.92 3.53
C HIS A 159 -14.37 -8.06 4.42
N THR A 160 -14.78 -7.78 5.66
CA THR A 160 -15.35 -8.80 6.56
C THR A 160 -16.81 -9.09 6.22
N PRO A 161 -17.27 -10.36 6.27
CA PRO A 161 -18.70 -10.66 6.19
C PRO A 161 -19.48 -9.94 7.30
N PRO A 162 -20.62 -9.27 7.02
CA PRO A 162 -21.36 -8.49 8.02
C PRO A 162 -21.74 -9.26 9.29
N GLY A 163 -22.06 -10.56 9.16
CA GLY A 163 -22.43 -11.41 10.29
C GLY A 163 -21.27 -11.98 11.10
N ASN A 164 -20.01 -11.70 10.73
CA ASN A 164 -18.84 -12.34 11.37
C ASN A 164 -17.71 -11.36 11.70
N ARG A 165 -18.01 -10.05 11.79
CA ARG A 165 -16.98 -9.01 11.93
C ARG A 165 -16.16 -9.16 13.21
N LEU A 166 -16.81 -9.45 14.34
CA LEU A 166 -16.13 -9.58 15.63
C LEU A 166 -15.12 -10.73 15.61
N LEU A 167 -15.57 -11.96 15.29
CA LEU A 167 -14.70 -13.12 15.18
C LEU A 167 -13.60 -12.91 14.13
N THR A 168 -13.91 -12.27 13.00
CA THR A 168 -12.88 -11.97 11.98
C THR A 168 -11.79 -11.05 12.54
N ARG A 169 -12.17 -10.01 13.30
CA ARG A 169 -11.21 -9.13 13.98
C ARG A 169 -10.39 -9.86 15.03
N GLU A 170 -11.00 -10.75 15.82
CA GLU A 170 -10.29 -11.58 16.80
C GLU A 170 -9.28 -12.52 16.13
N LEU A 171 -9.66 -13.18 15.04
CA LEU A 171 -8.78 -14.05 14.28
C LEU A 171 -7.60 -13.29 13.66
N TRP A 172 -7.84 -12.08 13.18
CA TRP A 172 -6.81 -11.16 12.71
C TRP A 172 -5.85 -10.73 13.82
N GLN A 173 -6.36 -10.41 15.01
CA GLN A 173 -5.54 -10.11 16.18
C GLN A 173 -4.65 -11.30 16.55
N PHE A 174 -5.24 -12.49 16.55
CA PHE A 174 -4.52 -13.73 16.82
C PHE A 174 -3.45 -14.01 15.76
N GLU A 175 -3.77 -13.85 14.47
CA GLU A 175 -2.81 -14.00 13.37
C GLU A 175 -1.61 -13.06 13.54
N ILE A 176 -1.85 -11.78 13.84
CA ILE A 176 -0.76 -10.82 14.07
C ILE A 176 0.06 -11.19 15.30
N MET A 177 -0.57 -11.63 16.38
CA MET A 177 0.13 -12.11 17.57
C MET A 177 1.09 -13.25 17.22
N LEU A 178 0.65 -14.21 16.39
CA LEU A 178 1.49 -15.31 15.92
C LEU A 178 2.61 -14.86 14.97
N LYS A 179 2.41 -13.78 14.22
CA LYS A 179 3.39 -13.22 13.28
C LYS A 179 4.43 -12.31 13.93
N LYS A 180 4.25 -11.89 15.19
CA LYS A 180 5.23 -11.07 15.92
C LYS A 180 6.46 -11.89 16.29
N SER A 181 7.43 -11.93 15.38
CA SER A 181 8.66 -12.74 15.46
C SER A 181 9.95 -11.93 15.47
N SER A 182 9.88 -10.59 15.38
CA SER A 182 11.05 -9.72 15.27
C SER A 182 10.86 -8.40 16.00
N VAL A 183 11.95 -7.68 16.20
CA VAL A 183 11.97 -6.35 16.83
C VAL A 183 12.67 -5.38 15.89
N VAL A 184 12.07 -4.21 15.69
CA VAL A 184 12.69 -3.09 14.98
C VAL A 184 12.94 -1.96 15.98
N HIS A 185 14.13 -1.39 15.93
CA HIS A 185 14.46 -0.19 16.68
C HIS A 185 14.16 1.04 15.85
N LEU A 186 13.31 1.91 16.40
CA LEU A 186 13.00 3.20 15.82
C LEU A 186 14.19 4.15 15.96
N ARG A 187 14.26 5.16 15.10
CA ARG A 187 15.29 6.22 15.20
C ARG A 187 15.19 6.99 16.52
N ALA A 188 13.98 7.08 17.08
CA ALA A 188 13.73 7.69 18.39
C ALA A 188 14.11 6.81 19.59
N GLY A 189 14.66 5.61 19.36
CA GLY A 189 15.17 4.71 20.42
C GLY A 189 14.15 3.72 20.97
N TYR A 190 12.91 3.72 20.49
CA TYR A 190 11.89 2.76 20.90
C TYR A 190 12.05 1.43 20.17
N ALA A 191 11.82 0.31 20.86
CA ALA A 191 11.77 -1.02 20.27
C ALA A 191 10.32 -1.42 20.00
N ILE A 192 10.01 -1.82 18.77
CA ILE A 192 8.66 -2.24 18.35
C ILE A 192 8.70 -3.68 17.87
N ARG A 193 7.74 -4.49 18.36
CA ARG A 193 7.56 -5.87 17.92
C ARG A 193 6.82 -5.90 16.59
N THR A 194 7.39 -6.61 15.63
CA THR A 194 6.83 -6.79 14.29
C THR A 194 7.07 -8.22 13.79
N GLY A 195 6.65 -8.53 12.56
CA GLY A 195 7.05 -9.76 11.88
C GLY A 195 8.36 -9.58 11.11
N PHE A 196 9.12 -10.67 10.98
CA PHE A 196 10.35 -10.70 10.18
C PHE A 196 10.16 -10.14 8.77
N GLU A 197 9.07 -10.53 8.09
CA GLU A 197 8.74 -10.06 6.73
C GLU A 197 8.59 -8.53 6.64
N LEU A 198 7.95 -7.92 7.64
CA LEU A 198 7.75 -6.47 7.68
C LEU A 198 9.05 -5.73 8.04
N ALA A 199 9.84 -6.28 8.97
CA ALA A 199 11.16 -5.75 9.30
C ALA A 199 12.08 -5.76 8.07
N GLN A 200 12.18 -6.90 7.38
CA GLN A 200 12.97 -7.05 6.17
C GLN A 200 12.43 -6.14 5.05
N SER A 201 11.11 -6.03 4.91
CA SER A 201 10.52 -5.15 3.90
C SER A 201 10.85 -3.69 4.16
N ARG A 202 10.83 -3.24 5.42
CA ARG A 202 11.27 -1.89 5.80
C ARG A 202 12.72 -1.64 5.40
N GLU A 203 13.63 -2.56 5.72
CA GLU A 203 15.04 -2.43 5.34
C GLU A 203 15.22 -2.33 3.81
N ASN A 204 14.56 -3.21 3.07
CA ASN A 204 14.60 -3.21 1.60
C ASN A 204 14.05 -1.91 1.02
N LEU A 205 12.97 -1.37 1.59
CA LEU A 205 12.38 -0.10 1.16
C LEU A 205 13.29 1.09 1.47
N CYS A 206 13.97 1.09 2.61
CA CYS A 206 14.96 2.11 2.92
C CYS A 206 16.12 2.11 1.92
N GLN A 207 16.62 0.93 1.54
CA GLN A 207 17.66 0.83 0.50
C GLN A 207 17.14 1.26 -0.88
N PHE A 208 15.90 0.90 -1.21
CA PHE A 208 15.26 1.34 -2.44
C PHE A 208 15.14 2.86 -2.51
N VAL A 209 14.65 3.52 -1.46
CA VAL A 209 14.52 4.98 -1.42
C VAL A 209 15.88 5.67 -1.54
N LYS A 210 16.92 5.17 -0.87
CA LYS A 210 18.29 5.68 -0.98
C LYS A 210 18.87 5.64 -2.39
N SER A 211 18.48 4.64 -3.19
CA SER A 211 18.95 4.46 -4.56
C SER A 211 18.05 5.15 -5.60
N ALA A 212 16.92 5.72 -5.19
CA ALA A 212 16.02 6.41 -6.10
C ALA A 212 16.65 7.71 -6.65
N PRO A 213 16.23 8.17 -7.85
CA PRO A 213 16.72 9.43 -8.41
C PRO A 213 16.46 10.61 -7.46
N LYS A 214 17.43 11.52 -7.33
CA LYS A 214 17.33 12.72 -6.47
C LYS A 214 16.15 13.65 -6.81
N SER A 215 15.61 13.55 -8.02
CA SER A 215 14.39 14.28 -8.43
C SER A 215 13.10 13.65 -7.87
N THR A 216 13.20 12.55 -7.13
CA THR A 216 12.09 11.89 -6.43
C THR A 216 12.08 12.30 -4.97
N ARG A 217 10.98 12.92 -4.55
CA ARG A 217 10.72 13.30 -3.16
C ARG A 217 9.72 12.31 -2.55
N PHE A 218 10.13 11.67 -1.46
CA PHE A 218 9.28 10.77 -0.69
C PHE A 218 8.77 11.49 0.56
N ILE A 219 7.47 11.38 0.83
CA ILE A 219 6.81 12.04 1.96
C ILE A 219 5.99 10.99 2.69
N GLU A 220 6.23 10.82 3.98
CA GLU A 220 5.60 9.76 4.77
C GLU A 220 4.81 10.31 5.95
N TYR A 221 3.61 9.75 6.12
CA TYR A 221 2.65 10.13 7.17
C TYR A 221 2.54 9.08 8.29
N SER A 222 3.06 7.88 8.08
CA SER A 222 2.91 6.72 9.00
C SER A 222 3.96 6.68 10.13
N PRO A 223 3.59 6.82 11.42
CA PRO A 223 4.51 7.05 12.55
C PRO A 223 5.67 6.06 12.64
N LEU A 224 5.50 4.85 12.12
CA LEU A 224 6.45 3.74 12.24
C LEU A 224 7.00 3.24 10.90
N GLY A 225 6.97 4.07 9.85
CA GLY A 225 7.36 3.67 8.50
C GLY A 225 8.88 3.51 8.30
N LEU A 226 9.41 4.13 7.24
CA LEU A 226 10.78 3.89 6.77
C LEU A 226 11.86 4.49 7.69
N GLU A 227 11.57 5.59 8.38
CA GLU A 227 12.48 6.27 9.31
C GLU A 227 13.90 6.54 8.76
N THR A 228 13.98 6.90 7.48
CA THR A 228 15.23 7.24 6.81
C THR A 228 15.31 8.74 6.51
N PRO A 229 16.50 9.39 6.55
CA PRO A 229 16.63 10.81 6.22
C PRO A 229 16.20 11.17 4.80
N ASP A 230 16.21 10.19 3.89
CA ASP A 230 15.81 10.34 2.49
C ASP A 230 14.28 10.45 2.29
N VAL A 231 13.51 10.34 3.38
CA VAL A 231 12.05 10.47 3.39
C VAL A 231 11.65 11.64 4.29
N GLU A 232 10.90 12.58 3.71
CA GLU A 232 10.31 13.70 4.45
C GLU A 232 9.20 13.19 5.38
N ARG A 233 9.39 13.37 6.69
CA ARG A 233 8.40 12.97 7.69
C ARG A 233 7.35 14.07 7.84
N ARG A 234 6.07 13.74 7.67
CA ARG A 234 4.94 14.61 8.00
C ARG A 234 4.01 13.93 9.00
N PHE A 235 3.40 14.75 9.85
CA PHE A 235 2.35 14.28 10.75
C PHE A 235 1.00 14.65 10.16
N PRO A 236 0.02 13.73 10.13
CA PRO A 236 -1.32 14.07 9.70
C PRO A 236 -1.89 15.24 10.49
N ALA A 237 -2.55 16.18 9.82
CA ALA A 237 -3.27 17.26 10.47
C ALA A 237 -4.37 16.65 11.35
N ARG A 238 -4.55 17.19 12.58
CA ARG A 238 -5.64 16.76 13.46
C ARG A 238 -6.96 16.95 12.73
N SER A 239 -7.64 15.84 12.43
CA SER A 239 -9.00 15.78 11.88
C SER A 239 -10.04 15.99 12.96
#